data_AF-A0A835R7V2-F1
#
_entry.id   AF-A0A835R7V2-F1
#
_cell.length_a   1.000
_cell.length_b   1.000
_cell.length_c   1.000
_cell.angle_alpha   90.00
_cell.angle_beta   90.00
_cell.angle_gamma   90.00
#
_symmetry.space_group_name_H-M   'P 1'
#
loop_
_entity.id
_entity.type
_entity.pdbx_description
1 polymer ?
#
loop_
_entity_poly.entity_id
_entity_poly.type
_entity_poly.pdbx_seq_one_letter_code
_entity_poly.pdbx_strand_id
1 'polypeptide(L)'
;MTLHLQSLVSLLLPVQIVLVLLTSATAYSYQNVLVFCIGDGYSSPGPFETSLDRLLDNLTLSVSNSPSLFMSVSGYVGSSSSQIFALAQCRPGSPILSCTHCLMVSVSAIRNSSYGGCGLLSSAAAVFDLCFIRYSDQPVFGTPDYTYRRAIMSIDTTTYSKQFSYLVGDLLWRLSKEAAARASRFAVGVTDTNLQHEPSIYGLAWCTGDLSSGDCGICLPMAMDGLDFLRIGGRSAFVGCLLMYDIKVFFDMSFLNSTTSGRPIDHAGGNANGTRGKGCDSYLLLIQTSKCTKSGKDVGPQESYVRHLEQAGDSNGLAGHDEKT
;
A
#
# COMPACT_ATOMS: atom_id res chain seq x y z
N MET A 1 -48.15 -36.05 -19.91
CA MET A 1 -47.59 -34.68 -19.94
C MET A 1 -46.86 -34.32 -18.63
N THR A 2 -47.37 -34.73 -17.47
CA THR A 2 -46.80 -34.46 -16.14
C THR A 2 -45.46 -35.18 -15.86
N LEU A 3 -45.30 -36.43 -16.29
CA LEU A 3 -44.07 -37.21 -16.09
C LEU A 3 -42.86 -36.68 -16.88
N HIS A 4 -43.09 -36.15 -18.09
CA HIS A 4 -42.03 -35.52 -18.88
C HIS A 4 -41.52 -34.23 -18.25
N LEU A 5 -42.40 -33.47 -17.60
CA LEU A 5 -42.04 -32.21 -16.93
C LEU A 5 -41.18 -32.45 -15.68
N GLN A 6 -41.46 -33.51 -14.92
CA GLN A 6 -40.65 -33.89 -13.73
C GLN A 6 -39.25 -34.36 -14.09
N SER A 7 -39.09 -35.08 -15.21
CA SER A 7 -37.78 -35.53 -15.70
C SER A 7 -36.89 -34.36 -16.14
N LEU A 8 -37.46 -33.38 -16.85
CA LEU A 8 -36.76 -32.15 -17.26
C LEU A 8 -36.28 -31.32 -16.06
N VAL A 9 -37.10 -31.16 -15.01
CA VAL A 9 -36.72 -30.42 -13.80
C VAL A 9 -35.57 -31.10 -13.04
N SER A 10 -35.55 -32.43 -13.00
CA SER A 10 -34.49 -33.20 -12.33
C SER A 10 -33.14 -33.14 -13.04
N LEU A 11 -33.14 -32.94 -14.37
CA LEU A 11 -31.93 -32.76 -15.17
C LEU A 11 -31.36 -31.33 -15.12
N LEU A 12 -32.21 -30.33 -14.86
CA LEU A 12 -31.80 -28.92 -14.77
C LEU A 12 -31.10 -28.62 -13.44
N LEU A 13 -31.63 -29.12 -12.31
CA LEU A 13 -31.06 -28.94 -10.96
C LEU A 13 -29.52 -29.13 -10.85
N PRO A 14 -28.92 -30.24 -11.33
CA PRO A 14 -27.47 -30.42 -11.27
C PRO A 14 -26.71 -29.45 -12.18
N VAL A 15 -27.29 -29.03 -13.31
CA VAL A 15 -26.69 -28.02 -14.21
C VAL A 15 -26.68 -26.65 -13.55
N GLN A 16 -27.76 -26.27 -12.85
CA GLN A 16 -27.78 -25.05 -12.04
C GLN A 16 -26.76 -25.10 -10.89
N ILE A 17 -26.62 -26.23 -10.20
CA ILE A 17 -25.63 -26.38 -9.12
C ILE A 17 -24.19 -26.27 -9.65
N VAL A 18 -23.89 -26.93 -10.77
CA VAL A 18 -22.57 -26.84 -11.43
C VAL A 18 -22.31 -25.42 -11.93
N LEU A 19 -23.32 -24.72 -12.48
CA LEU A 19 -23.18 -23.32 -12.90
C LEU A 19 -22.92 -22.41 -11.69
N VAL A 20 -23.61 -22.60 -10.57
CA VAL A 20 -23.36 -21.84 -9.32
C VAL A 20 -21.95 -22.11 -8.78
N LEU A 21 -21.48 -23.37 -8.82
CA LEU A 21 -20.12 -23.76 -8.44
C LEU A 21 -19.04 -23.27 -9.42
N LEU A 22 -19.36 -23.07 -10.70
CA LEU A 22 -18.46 -22.45 -11.68
C LEU A 22 -18.45 -20.92 -11.57
N THR A 23 -19.52 -20.30 -11.07
CA THR A 23 -19.60 -18.86 -10.80
C THR A 23 -19.07 -18.43 -9.44
N SER A 24 -18.62 -19.36 -8.57
CA SER A 24 -17.71 -19.01 -7.48
C SER A 24 -16.31 -18.72 -8.04
N ALA A 25 -16.24 -17.85 -9.06
CA ALA A 25 -15.10 -16.99 -9.24
C ALA A 25 -14.88 -16.37 -7.86
N THR A 26 -13.76 -16.71 -7.23
CA THR A 26 -13.26 -15.94 -6.12
C THR A 26 -13.24 -14.51 -6.63
N ALA A 27 -14.19 -13.68 -6.16
CA ALA A 27 -14.13 -12.27 -6.39
C ALA A 27 -12.86 -11.85 -5.66
N TYR A 28 -11.74 -11.77 -6.39
CA TYR A 28 -10.53 -11.16 -5.89
C TYR A 28 -10.94 -9.73 -5.55
N SER A 29 -11.21 -9.48 -4.28
CA SER A 29 -11.47 -8.14 -3.79
C SER A 29 -10.13 -7.43 -3.82
N TYR A 30 -9.90 -6.62 -4.85
CA TYR A 30 -8.73 -5.76 -4.92
C TYR A 30 -8.96 -4.62 -3.94
N GLN A 31 -8.31 -4.69 -2.78
CA GLN A 31 -8.46 -3.61 -1.80
C GLN A 31 -7.77 -2.36 -2.33
N ASN A 32 -8.57 -1.31 -2.54
CA ASN A 32 -8.06 0.04 -2.77
C ASN A 32 -7.47 0.53 -1.44
N VAL A 33 -6.16 0.75 -1.39
CA VAL A 33 -5.46 1.25 -0.20
C VAL A 33 -5.39 2.78 -0.25
N LEU A 34 -5.02 3.34 -1.39
CA LEU A 34 -4.82 4.77 -1.57
C LEU A 34 -5.15 5.18 -3.01
N VAL A 35 -5.95 6.24 -3.14
CA VAL A 35 -6.04 7.06 -4.35
C VAL A 35 -5.59 8.45 -3.95
N PHE A 36 -4.69 9.02 -4.73
CA PHE A 36 -4.10 10.34 -4.51
C PHE A 36 -4.19 11.15 -5.78
N CYS A 37 -4.54 12.42 -5.63
CA CYS A 37 -4.83 13.32 -6.73
C CYS A 37 -4.13 14.66 -6.47
N ILE A 38 -3.46 15.20 -7.48
CA ILE A 38 -2.80 16.51 -7.40
C ILE A 38 -2.72 17.12 -8.80
N GLY A 39 -2.42 18.42 -8.88
CA GLY A 39 -2.23 19.14 -10.13
C GLY A 39 -3.50 19.81 -10.64
N ASP A 40 -3.39 20.40 -11.82
CA ASP A 40 -4.46 21.15 -12.46
C ASP A 40 -5.46 20.24 -13.17
N GLY A 41 -6.65 20.78 -13.45
CA GLY A 41 -7.65 20.09 -14.27
C GLY A 41 -7.30 20.11 -15.76
N TYR A 42 -7.59 19.03 -16.47
CA TYR A 42 -7.50 18.96 -17.93
C TYR A 42 -8.89 18.88 -18.59
N SER A 43 -8.97 19.24 -19.88
CA SER A 43 -10.23 19.19 -20.64
C SER A 43 -10.51 17.81 -21.25
N SER A 44 -11.78 17.41 -21.22
CA SER A 44 -12.32 16.19 -21.84
C SER A 44 -13.52 16.54 -22.73
N PRO A 45 -13.51 16.28 -24.05
CA PRO A 45 -12.39 15.70 -24.80
C PRO A 45 -11.20 16.66 -24.93
N GLY A 46 -9.97 16.12 -24.97
CA GLY A 46 -8.76 16.93 -25.15
C GLY A 46 -7.48 16.14 -25.46
N PRO A 47 -6.41 16.81 -25.91
CA PRO A 47 -5.16 16.15 -26.28
C PRO A 47 -4.44 15.51 -25.09
N PHE A 48 -4.58 16.07 -23.88
CA PHE A 48 -4.07 15.46 -22.66
C PHE A 48 -4.80 14.15 -22.36
N GLU A 49 -6.14 14.15 -22.39
CA GLU A 49 -6.94 12.94 -22.18
C GLU A 49 -6.61 11.83 -23.18
N THR A 50 -6.54 12.17 -24.47
CA THR A 50 -6.19 11.21 -25.53
C THR A 50 -4.79 10.63 -25.33
N SER A 51 -3.84 11.46 -24.91
CA SER A 51 -2.48 11.00 -24.59
C SER A 51 -2.51 10.06 -23.38
N LEU A 52 -3.28 10.41 -22.35
CA LEU A 52 -3.33 9.66 -21.11
C LEU A 52 -3.98 8.29 -21.31
N ASP A 53 -5.12 8.24 -21.99
CA ASP A 53 -5.82 6.97 -22.24
C ASP A 53 -4.94 6.01 -23.04
N ARG A 54 -4.27 6.50 -24.09
CA ARG A 54 -3.31 5.69 -24.86
C ARG A 54 -2.17 5.14 -24.01
N LEU A 55 -1.60 5.95 -23.11
CA LEU A 55 -0.50 5.51 -22.23
C LEU A 55 -0.99 4.49 -21.19
N LEU A 56 -2.13 4.75 -20.53
CA LEU A 56 -2.66 3.89 -19.48
C LEU A 56 -3.17 2.55 -20.03
N ASP A 57 -3.80 2.54 -21.20
CA ASP A 57 -4.23 1.30 -21.87
C ASP A 57 -3.04 0.40 -22.19
N ASN A 58 -1.97 0.98 -22.76
CA ASN A 58 -0.76 0.22 -23.09
C ASN A 58 -0.06 -0.32 -21.83
N LEU A 59 0.09 0.51 -20.79
CA LEU A 59 0.68 0.08 -19.52
C LEU A 59 -0.11 -1.06 -18.89
N THR A 60 -1.43 -0.93 -18.82
CA THR A 60 -2.32 -1.89 -18.15
C THR A 60 -2.23 -3.29 -18.77
N LEU A 61 -2.02 -3.38 -20.09
CA LEU A 61 -1.89 -4.65 -20.80
C LEU A 61 -0.47 -5.24 -20.78
N SER A 62 0.54 -4.38 -20.68
CA SER A 62 1.93 -4.79 -20.90
C SER A 62 2.66 -5.13 -19.58
N VAL A 63 2.34 -4.46 -18.46
CA VAL A 63 3.12 -4.56 -17.21
C VAL A 63 3.14 -5.97 -16.64
N SER A 64 2.00 -6.66 -16.67
CA SER A 64 1.88 -8.02 -16.13
C SER A 64 2.65 -9.08 -16.92
N ASN A 65 3.02 -8.78 -18.16
CA ASN A 65 3.86 -9.63 -19.01
C ASN A 65 5.34 -9.21 -19.01
N SER A 66 5.69 -8.11 -18.35
CA SER A 66 7.07 -7.62 -18.28
C SER A 66 7.89 -8.46 -17.29
N PRO A 67 9.17 -8.80 -17.60
CA PRO A 67 10.02 -9.56 -16.68
C PRO A 67 10.21 -8.90 -15.30
N SER A 68 10.22 -7.57 -15.27
CA SER A 68 10.36 -6.75 -14.04
C SER A 68 9.04 -6.55 -13.30
N LEU A 69 7.90 -6.91 -13.89
CA LEU A 69 6.56 -6.56 -13.42
C LEU A 69 6.34 -5.05 -13.24
N PHE A 70 7.20 -4.22 -13.84
CA PHE A 70 7.28 -2.78 -13.68
C PHE A 70 7.56 -2.15 -15.03
N MET A 71 6.84 -1.08 -15.37
CA MET A 71 7.20 -0.20 -16.48
C MET A 71 6.94 1.27 -16.16
N SER A 72 7.79 2.11 -16.73
CA SER A 72 7.65 3.55 -16.80
C SER A 72 7.69 3.98 -18.26
N VAL A 73 6.76 4.85 -18.66
CA VAL A 73 6.66 5.38 -20.02
C VAL A 73 6.40 6.87 -19.97
N SER A 74 6.84 7.57 -21.00
CA SER A 74 6.49 8.96 -21.21
C SER A 74 6.11 9.19 -22.66
N GLY A 75 5.13 10.04 -22.92
CA GLY A 75 4.77 10.42 -24.27
C GLY A 75 3.55 11.32 -24.33
N TYR A 76 3.23 11.75 -25.55
CA TYR A 76 2.08 12.58 -25.87
C TYR A 76 1.51 12.18 -27.23
N VAL A 77 0.34 12.74 -27.55
CA VAL A 77 -0.27 12.73 -28.88
C VAL A 77 -0.36 14.19 -29.34
N GLY A 78 0.15 14.47 -30.54
CA GLY A 78 0.16 15.82 -31.12
C GLY A 78 1.28 16.70 -30.56
N SER A 79 1.02 17.43 -29.48
CA SER A 79 1.91 18.47 -28.94
C SER A 79 2.57 18.05 -27.62
N SER A 80 3.78 18.56 -27.36
CA SER A 80 4.50 18.38 -26.10
C SER A 80 3.78 19.00 -24.89
N SER A 81 2.81 19.89 -25.10
CA SER A 81 1.92 20.39 -24.03
C SER A 81 1.00 19.31 -23.46
N SER A 82 0.95 18.13 -24.07
CA SER A 82 0.20 16.95 -23.59
C SER A 82 1.14 15.83 -23.15
N GLN A 83 2.39 16.18 -22.80
CA GLN A 83 3.36 15.25 -22.25
C GLN A 83 2.84 14.63 -20.95
N ILE A 84 2.95 13.30 -20.88
CA ILE A 84 2.58 12.52 -19.70
C ILE A 84 3.75 11.64 -19.32
N PHE A 85 3.93 11.48 -18.02
CA PHE A 85 4.83 10.52 -17.39
C PHE A 85 3.95 9.54 -16.61
N ALA A 86 4.04 8.25 -16.93
CA ALA A 86 3.22 7.23 -16.29
C ALA A 86 4.08 6.03 -15.92
N LEU A 87 3.76 5.42 -14.79
CA LEU A 87 4.38 4.17 -14.35
C LEU A 87 3.35 3.25 -13.72
N ALA A 88 3.57 1.96 -13.87
CA ALA A 88 2.71 0.93 -13.32
C ALA A 88 3.53 -0.28 -12.90
N GLN A 89 3.06 -0.97 -11.87
CA GLN A 89 3.73 -2.13 -11.32
C GLN A 89 2.74 -3.17 -10.79
N CYS A 90 2.96 -4.44 -11.12
CA CYS A 90 2.33 -5.55 -10.45
C CYS A 90 3.07 -5.89 -9.16
N ARG A 91 2.34 -6.29 -8.12
CA ARG A 91 2.97 -6.86 -6.94
C ARG A 91 3.75 -8.13 -7.34
N PRO A 92 5.00 -8.29 -6.89
CA PRO A 92 5.74 -9.53 -7.09
C PRO A 92 4.94 -10.77 -6.64
N GLY A 93 4.92 -11.80 -7.49
CA GLY A 93 4.20 -13.06 -7.27
C GLY A 93 2.68 -12.98 -7.43
N SER A 94 2.13 -11.89 -7.94
CA SER A 94 0.73 -11.85 -8.37
C SER A 94 0.52 -12.63 -9.68
N PRO A 95 -0.59 -13.37 -9.84
CA PRO A 95 -0.95 -13.94 -11.14
C PRO A 95 -1.14 -12.86 -12.19
N ILE A 96 -0.68 -13.10 -13.42
CA ILE A 96 -0.71 -12.15 -14.54
C ILE A 96 -2.11 -11.54 -14.72
N LEU A 97 -3.14 -12.38 -14.82
CA LEU A 97 -4.52 -11.93 -15.02
C LEU A 97 -5.05 -11.09 -13.85
N SER A 98 -4.72 -11.46 -12.61
CA SER A 98 -5.10 -10.70 -11.42
C SER A 98 -4.43 -9.33 -11.39
N CYS A 99 -3.16 -9.23 -11.79
CA CYS A 99 -2.52 -7.92 -11.90
C CYS A 99 -3.14 -7.07 -13.01
N THR A 100 -3.31 -7.61 -14.22
CA THR A 100 -3.92 -6.87 -15.34
C THR A 100 -5.26 -6.29 -14.92
N HIS A 101 -6.11 -7.11 -14.28
CA HIS A 101 -7.41 -6.65 -13.80
C HIS A 101 -7.27 -5.62 -12.66
N CYS A 102 -6.33 -5.78 -11.73
CA CYS A 102 -6.03 -4.77 -10.70
C CYS A 102 -5.69 -3.41 -11.33
N LEU A 103 -4.85 -3.38 -12.36
CA LEU A 103 -4.46 -2.17 -13.06
C LEU A 103 -5.67 -1.50 -13.75
N MET A 104 -6.53 -2.28 -14.43
CA MET A 104 -7.77 -1.78 -15.04
C MET A 104 -8.72 -1.15 -14.00
N VAL A 105 -8.92 -1.83 -12.87
CA VAL A 105 -9.74 -1.33 -11.76
C VAL A 105 -9.12 -0.08 -11.15
N SER A 106 -7.79 -0.01 -11.04
CA SER A 106 -7.07 1.16 -10.53
C SER A 106 -7.25 2.38 -11.42
N VAL A 107 -7.15 2.22 -12.76
CA VAL A 107 -7.44 3.30 -13.72
C VAL A 107 -8.88 3.78 -13.58
N SER A 108 -9.83 2.86 -13.50
CA SER A 108 -11.25 3.17 -13.30
C SER A 108 -11.48 3.93 -11.99
N ALA A 109 -10.82 3.52 -10.90
CA ALA A 109 -10.91 4.17 -9.60
C ALA A 109 -10.33 5.59 -9.63
N ILE A 110 -9.20 5.80 -10.31
CA ILE A 110 -8.62 7.14 -10.49
C ILE A 110 -9.55 8.04 -11.29
N ARG A 111 -10.19 7.54 -12.34
CA ARG A 111 -11.08 8.34 -13.20
C ARG A 111 -12.42 8.67 -12.56
N ASN A 112 -12.85 7.91 -11.56
CA ASN A 112 -14.18 8.04 -11.00
C ASN A 112 -14.28 9.17 -9.96
N SER A 113 -14.79 10.33 -10.35
CA SER A 113 -15.00 11.46 -9.44
C SER A 113 -16.09 11.24 -8.38
N SER A 114 -17.00 10.27 -8.57
CA SER A 114 -18.15 10.06 -7.68
C SER A 114 -17.81 9.30 -6.40
N TYR A 115 -16.71 8.54 -6.37
CA TYR A 115 -16.32 7.71 -5.23
C TYR A 115 -14.93 8.07 -4.67
N GLY A 116 -14.57 9.36 -4.74
CA GLY A 116 -13.29 9.87 -4.21
C GLY A 116 -12.08 9.60 -5.12
N GLY A 117 -12.31 9.36 -6.42
CA GLY A 117 -11.26 9.38 -7.44
C GLY A 117 -10.93 10.80 -7.91
N CYS A 118 -9.97 10.89 -8.83
CA CYS A 118 -9.34 12.14 -9.27
C CYS A 118 -10.05 12.83 -10.45
N GLY A 119 -11.01 12.17 -11.12
CA GLY A 119 -11.70 12.76 -12.26
C GLY A 119 -10.74 13.22 -13.35
N LEU A 120 -10.76 14.51 -13.67
CA LEU A 120 -9.97 15.15 -14.73
C LEU A 120 -8.74 15.91 -14.20
N LEU A 121 -8.05 15.37 -13.19
CA LEU A 121 -6.80 15.97 -12.69
C LEU A 121 -5.57 15.44 -13.44
N SER A 122 -4.59 16.30 -13.64
CA SER A 122 -3.37 16.04 -14.44
C SER A 122 -2.37 15.09 -13.78
N SER A 123 -2.47 14.86 -12.47
CA SER A 123 -1.64 13.90 -11.74
C SER A 123 -2.45 13.07 -10.76
N ALA A 124 -2.22 11.76 -10.79
CA ALA A 124 -2.89 10.84 -9.89
C ALA A 124 -2.07 9.57 -9.66
N ALA A 125 -2.29 8.94 -8.50
CA ALA A 125 -1.78 7.63 -8.18
C ALA A 125 -2.84 6.76 -7.52
N ALA A 126 -2.75 5.46 -7.75
CA ALA A 126 -3.51 4.44 -7.03
C ALA A 126 -2.59 3.33 -6.54
N VAL A 127 -2.78 2.96 -5.28
CA VAL A 127 -2.09 1.86 -4.60
C VAL A 127 -3.15 0.85 -4.19
N PHE A 128 -3.04 -0.36 -4.75
CA PHE A 128 -3.88 -1.50 -4.45
C PHE A 128 -3.01 -2.66 -3.95
N ASP A 129 -3.62 -3.62 -3.26
CA ASP A 129 -2.92 -4.78 -2.69
C ASP A 129 -2.13 -5.62 -3.72
N LEU A 130 -2.48 -5.54 -5.02
CA LEU A 130 -1.85 -6.31 -6.10
C LEU A 130 -1.16 -5.47 -7.18
N CYS A 131 -1.33 -4.15 -7.18
CA CYS A 131 -0.79 -3.30 -8.23
C CYS A 131 -0.65 -1.84 -7.80
N PHE A 132 0.17 -1.11 -8.54
CA PHE A 132 0.39 0.31 -8.41
C PHE A 132 0.28 0.96 -9.79
N ILE A 133 -0.31 2.16 -9.87
CA ILE A 133 -0.28 2.99 -11.07
C ILE A 133 -0.20 4.47 -10.71
N ARG A 134 0.61 5.24 -11.43
CA ARG A 134 0.73 6.70 -11.29
C ARG A 134 0.91 7.35 -12.66
N TYR A 135 0.26 8.50 -12.86
CA TYR A 135 0.55 9.39 -13.98
C TYR A 135 0.68 10.83 -13.50
N SER A 136 1.37 11.65 -14.29
CA SER A 136 1.47 13.10 -14.11
C SER A 136 1.85 13.78 -15.43
N ASP A 137 1.50 15.05 -15.54
CA ASP A 137 2.01 16.01 -16.52
C ASP A 137 3.47 16.44 -16.24
N GLN A 138 3.98 16.15 -15.04
CA GLN A 138 5.35 16.41 -14.60
C GLN A 138 6.17 15.11 -14.43
N PRO A 139 7.51 15.17 -14.48
CA PRO A 139 8.35 14.01 -14.19
C PRO A 139 8.15 13.50 -12.76
N VAL A 140 7.76 12.23 -12.61
CA VAL A 140 7.43 11.60 -11.31
C VAL A 140 8.20 10.32 -10.99
N PHE A 141 9.21 9.98 -11.80
CA PHE A 141 10.01 8.76 -11.60
C PHE A 141 11.03 8.91 -10.49
N GLY A 142 11.15 7.89 -9.64
CA GLY A 142 12.15 7.81 -8.58
C GLY A 142 11.85 8.69 -7.37
N THR A 143 10.68 9.34 -7.32
CA THR A 143 10.30 10.26 -6.24
C THR A 143 9.03 9.76 -5.53
N PRO A 144 9.13 9.33 -4.25
CA PRO A 144 7.95 9.02 -3.46
C PRO A 144 7.17 10.30 -3.15
N ASP A 145 5.86 10.19 -2.94
CA ASP A 145 5.02 11.30 -2.45
C ASP A 145 4.60 11.07 -1.01
N TYR A 146 5.10 11.90 -0.11
CA TYR A 146 4.82 11.85 1.33
C TYR A 146 3.67 12.76 1.77
N THR A 147 3.00 13.44 0.83
CA THR A 147 1.94 14.42 1.14
C THR A 147 0.74 13.79 1.81
N TYR A 148 0.41 12.56 1.40
CA TYR A 148 -0.76 11.86 1.90
C TYR A 148 -0.43 10.40 2.22
N ARG A 149 -0.54 10.05 3.50
CA ARG A 149 -0.55 8.67 3.98
C ARG A 149 -1.99 8.20 4.12
N ARG A 150 -2.28 6.99 3.65
CA ARG A 150 -3.53 6.30 4.00
C ARG A 150 -3.24 5.03 4.76
N ALA A 151 -4.04 4.76 5.78
CA ALA A 151 -4.02 3.49 6.51
C ALA A 151 -5.44 2.93 6.58
N ILE A 152 -5.56 1.63 6.38
CA ILE A 152 -6.81 0.87 6.44
C ILE A 152 -6.56 -0.29 7.39
N MET A 153 -7.36 -0.36 8.46
CA MET A 153 -7.33 -1.48 9.39
C MET A 153 -8.36 -2.53 8.98
N SER A 154 -8.15 -3.76 9.45
CA SER A 154 -9.16 -4.81 9.33
C SER A 154 -10.50 -4.33 9.90
N ILE A 155 -11.59 -4.67 9.21
CA ILE A 155 -12.96 -4.42 9.71
C ILE A 155 -13.27 -5.28 10.95
N ASP A 156 -12.53 -6.38 11.14
CA ASP A 156 -12.59 -7.15 12.37
C ASP A 156 -11.88 -6.37 13.47
N THR A 157 -12.66 -6.00 14.48
CA THR A 157 -12.21 -5.17 15.60
C THR A 157 -11.63 -5.98 16.76
N THR A 158 -11.40 -7.28 16.59
CA THR A 158 -10.67 -8.07 17.57
C THR A 158 -9.27 -7.49 17.79
N THR A 159 -8.85 -7.48 19.05
CA THR A 159 -7.54 -6.95 19.47
C THR A 159 -6.73 -8.03 20.17
N TYR A 160 -5.42 -7.97 20.02
CA TYR A 160 -4.47 -8.88 20.66
C TYR A 160 -3.62 -8.19 21.72
N SER A 161 -2.78 -8.96 22.40
CA SER A 161 -1.91 -8.46 23.47
C SER A 161 -0.92 -7.41 22.97
N LYS A 162 -0.34 -6.66 23.92
CA LYS A 162 0.77 -5.75 23.63
C LYS A 162 1.98 -6.49 23.03
N GLN A 163 2.18 -7.75 23.43
CA GLN A 163 3.26 -8.58 22.90
C GLN A 163 3.05 -8.88 21.41
N PHE A 164 1.81 -9.20 21.01
CA PHE A 164 1.43 -9.29 19.60
C PHE A 164 1.79 -8.02 18.83
N SER A 165 1.39 -6.86 19.35
CA SER A 165 1.66 -5.57 18.73
C SER A 165 3.16 -5.30 18.54
N TYR A 166 4.01 -5.68 19.50
CA TYR A 166 5.46 -5.60 19.33
C TYR A 166 5.99 -6.53 18.23
N LEU A 167 5.45 -7.75 18.13
CA LEU A 167 5.83 -8.70 17.08
C LEU A 167 5.40 -8.26 15.69
N VAL A 168 4.24 -7.59 15.55
CA VAL A 168 3.81 -6.93 14.30
C VAL A 168 4.81 -5.83 13.92
N GLY A 169 5.13 -4.95 14.86
CA GLY A 169 6.08 -3.85 14.64
C GLY A 169 7.47 -4.33 14.24
N ASP A 170 8.02 -5.33 14.95
CA ASP A 170 9.32 -5.93 14.63
C ASP A 170 9.33 -6.57 13.24
N LEU A 171 8.29 -7.34 12.91
CA LEU A 171 8.16 -7.96 11.58
C LEU A 171 8.16 -6.91 10.47
N LEU A 172 7.29 -5.90 10.57
CA LEU A 172 7.19 -4.86 9.53
C LEU A 172 8.46 -4.01 9.42
N TRP A 173 9.14 -3.73 10.54
CA TRP A 173 10.42 -3.03 10.53
C TRP A 173 11.50 -3.82 9.80
N ARG A 174 11.66 -5.12 10.11
CA ARG A 174 12.63 -6.01 9.44
C ARG A 174 12.34 -6.11 7.95
N LEU A 175 11.08 -6.35 7.58
CA LEU A 175 10.66 -6.42 6.18
C LEU A 175 10.91 -5.10 5.45
N SER A 176 10.74 -3.96 6.12
CA SER A 176 11.03 -2.65 5.52
C SER A 176 12.50 -2.51 5.14
N LYS A 177 13.42 -2.93 6.01
CA LYS A 177 14.87 -2.93 5.73
C LYS A 177 15.23 -3.92 4.62
N GLU A 178 14.65 -5.11 4.65
CA GLU A 178 14.91 -6.15 3.66
C GLU A 178 14.40 -5.74 2.27
N ALA A 179 13.18 -5.21 2.17
CA ALA A 179 12.62 -4.70 0.93
C ALA A 179 13.50 -3.58 0.36
N ALA A 180 13.90 -2.60 1.18
CA ALA A 180 14.77 -1.51 0.75
C ALA A 180 16.12 -1.99 0.21
N ALA A 181 16.68 -3.07 0.76
CA ALA A 181 17.97 -3.63 0.33
C ALA A 181 17.86 -4.45 -0.97
N ARG A 182 16.70 -5.07 -1.24
CA ARG A 182 16.48 -5.95 -2.40
C ARG A 182 16.25 -5.16 -3.68
N ALA A 183 16.81 -5.62 -4.80
CA ALA A 183 16.56 -5.04 -6.13
C ALA A 183 15.07 -5.03 -6.51
N SER A 184 14.30 -6.03 -6.06
CA SER A 184 12.85 -6.11 -6.27
C SER A 184 12.03 -5.11 -5.46
N ARG A 185 12.65 -4.43 -4.47
CA ARG A 185 11.98 -3.55 -3.51
C ARG A 185 10.83 -4.22 -2.75
N PHE A 186 10.95 -5.53 -2.52
CA PHE A 186 9.87 -6.37 -2.01
C PHE A 186 10.37 -7.41 -1.00
N ALA A 187 9.68 -7.51 0.13
CA ALA A 187 9.92 -8.53 1.14
C ALA A 187 8.59 -8.99 1.76
N VAL A 188 8.54 -10.27 2.11
CA VAL A 188 7.46 -10.89 2.88
C VAL A 188 8.04 -11.73 3.98
N GLY A 189 7.28 -11.92 5.06
CA GLY A 189 7.73 -12.69 6.20
C GLY A 189 6.59 -13.16 7.06
N VAL A 190 6.93 -14.05 7.99
CA VAL A 190 6.03 -14.55 9.02
C VAL A 190 6.75 -14.51 10.37
N THR A 191 5.98 -14.22 11.41
CA THR A 191 6.41 -14.38 12.80
C THR A 191 5.43 -15.32 13.50
N ASP A 192 5.93 -16.46 13.99
CA ASP A 192 5.19 -17.28 14.94
C ASP A 192 5.24 -16.59 16.31
N THR A 193 4.08 -16.29 16.87
CA THR A 193 3.99 -15.57 18.13
C THR A 193 4.40 -16.45 19.30
N ASN A 194 4.19 -17.78 19.22
CA ASN A 194 4.30 -18.70 20.35
C ASN A 194 3.50 -18.24 21.60
N LEU A 195 2.48 -17.39 21.41
CA LEU A 195 1.64 -16.87 22.47
C LEU A 195 0.36 -17.71 22.54
N GLN A 196 -0.11 -18.01 23.75
CA GLN A 196 -1.33 -18.78 23.92
C GLN A 196 -2.51 -18.04 23.28
N HIS A 197 -3.25 -18.75 22.42
CA HIS A 197 -4.43 -18.24 21.71
C HIS A 197 -4.20 -17.05 20.77
N GLU A 198 -2.96 -16.73 20.40
CA GLU A 198 -2.68 -15.69 19.39
C GLU A 198 -2.07 -16.31 18.13
N PRO A 199 -2.55 -15.92 16.93
CA PRO A 199 -2.12 -16.53 15.67
C PRO A 199 -0.74 -16.02 15.24
N SER A 200 -0.13 -16.72 14.28
CA SER A 200 1.04 -16.21 13.56
C SER A 200 0.69 -14.93 12.77
N ILE A 201 1.70 -14.08 12.56
CA ILE A 201 1.56 -12.80 11.87
C ILE A 201 2.27 -12.90 10.52
N TYR A 202 1.59 -12.54 9.44
CA TYR A 202 2.14 -12.44 8.09
C TYR A 202 2.32 -10.98 7.71
N GLY A 203 3.46 -10.64 7.11
CA GLY A 203 3.82 -9.27 6.76
C GLY A 203 4.36 -9.15 5.35
N LEU A 204 4.18 -7.97 4.76
CA LEU A 204 4.66 -7.59 3.44
C LEU A 204 5.09 -6.13 3.42
N ALA A 205 6.25 -5.87 2.80
CA ALA A 205 6.78 -4.54 2.54
C ALA A 205 7.13 -4.41 1.06
N TRP A 206 6.63 -3.37 0.41
CA TRP A 206 6.79 -3.18 -1.03
C TRP A 206 6.98 -1.70 -1.37
N CYS A 207 8.03 -1.36 -2.12
CA CYS A 207 8.17 -0.07 -2.80
C CYS A 207 8.07 -0.22 -4.31
N THR A 208 7.73 0.87 -5.00
CA THR A 208 7.76 0.89 -6.45
C THR A 208 9.18 0.76 -6.98
N GLY A 209 9.32 0.09 -8.12
CA GLY A 209 10.62 -0.31 -8.68
C GLY A 209 11.52 0.85 -9.11
N ASP A 210 10.96 2.04 -9.28
CA ASP A 210 11.70 3.27 -9.58
C ASP A 210 12.39 3.87 -8.35
N LEU A 211 12.02 3.48 -7.13
CA LEU A 211 12.60 4.06 -5.92
C LEU A 211 14.00 3.52 -5.61
N SER A 212 14.86 4.44 -5.17
CA SER A 212 16.17 4.09 -4.62
C SER A 212 16.04 3.27 -3.33
N SER A 213 17.11 2.59 -2.94
CA SER A 213 17.16 1.87 -1.65
C SER A 213 16.96 2.84 -0.47
N GLY A 214 17.49 4.07 -0.57
CA GLY A 214 17.33 5.11 0.44
C GLY A 214 15.88 5.58 0.58
N ASP A 215 15.25 5.93 -0.54
CA ASP A 215 13.86 6.42 -0.55
C ASP A 215 12.88 5.34 -0.09
N CYS A 216 13.09 4.09 -0.52
CA CYS A 216 12.32 2.96 -0.04
C CYS A 216 12.51 2.72 1.47
N GLY A 217 13.76 2.84 1.94
CA GLY A 217 14.12 2.72 3.35
C GLY A 217 13.61 3.85 4.26
N ILE A 218 13.11 4.94 3.68
CA ILE A 218 12.41 6.04 4.38
C ILE A 218 10.88 5.83 4.29
N CYS A 219 10.38 5.53 3.09
CA CYS A 219 8.94 5.44 2.82
C CYS A 219 8.26 4.35 3.67
N LEU A 220 8.84 3.15 3.70
CA LEU A 220 8.23 2.03 4.42
C LEU A 220 8.16 2.28 5.93
N PRO A 221 9.22 2.68 6.64
CA PRO A 221 9.11 3.09 8.04
C PRO A 221 8.07 4.17 8.31
N MET A 222 7.98 5.21 7.47
CA MET A 222 6.97 6.26 7.66
C MET A 222 5.54 5.75 7.48
N ALA A 223 5.32 4.75 6.61
CA ALA A 223 4.02 4.12 6.43
C ALA A 223 3.61 3.30 7.66
N MET A 224 4.57 2.76 8.45
CA MET A 224 4.25 2.01 9.68
C MET A 224 3.47 2.85 10.69
N ASP A 225 3.79 4.14 10.81
CA ASP A 225 3.17 5.08 11.77
C ASP A 225 1.65 5.27 11.56
N GLY A 226 1.08 4.77 10.46
CA GLY A 226 -0.36 4.78 10.21
C GLY A 226 -1.13 3.60 10.78
N LEU A 227 -0.45 2.57 11.30
CA LEU A 227 -1.07 1.28 11.63
C LEU A 227 -1.34 1.12 13.14
N ASP A 228 -2.52 0.56 13.48
CA ASP A 228 -2.82 0.08 14.84
C ASP A 228 -2.45 -1.41 14.97
N PHE A 229 -1.24 -1.67 15.47
CA PHE A 229 -0.69 -3.02 15.61
C PHE A 229 -1.42 -3.93 16.61
N LEU A 230 -2.44 -3.44 17.33
CA LEU A 230 -3.29 -4.30 18.17
C LEU A 230 -4.33 -5.06 17.34
N ARG A 231 -4.61 -4.65 16.10
CA ARG A 231 -5.64 -5.27 15.23
C ARG A 231 -5.12 -6.50 14.50
N ILE A 232 -6.05 -7.30 14.00
CA ILE A 232 -5.78 -8.50 13.18
C ILE A 232 -4.98 -8.20 11.92
N GLY A 233 -5.16 -7.04 11.31
CA GLY A 233 -4.50 -6.71 10.06
C GLY A 233 -4.62 -5.25 9.72
N GLY A 234 -3.72 -4.78 8.87
CA GLY A 234 -3.67 -3.38 8.47
C GLY A 234 -2.83 -3.19 7.22
N ARG A 235 -3.17 -2.16 6.46
CA ARG A 235 -2.49 -1.73 5.24
C ARG A 235 -2.17 -0.25 5.38
N SER A 236 -0.96 0.17 5.10
CA SER A 236 -0.64 1.59 5.02
C SER A 236 0.27 1.89 3.84
N ALA A 237 -0.02 2.99 3.16
CA ALA A 237 0.65 3.38 1.94
C ALA A 237 0.93 4.88 1.88
N PHE A 238 2.01 5.18 1.18
CA PHE A 238 2.27 6.44 0.49
C PHE A 238 2.27 6.18 -1.02
N VAL A 239 2.33 7.23 -1.84
CA VAL A 239 2.62 7.02 -3.27
C VAL A 239 4.07 6.56 -3.39
N GLY A 240 4.27 5.30 -3.75
CA GLY A 240 5.58 4.68 -3.92
C GLY A 240 5.90 3.58 -2.92
N CYS A 241 5.11 3.39 -1.85
CA CYS A 241 5.29 2.23 -0.96
C CYS A 241 4.01 1.77 -0.25
N LEU A 242 3.98 0.49 0.11
CA LEU A 242 2.90 -0.20 0.79
C LEU A 242 3.46 -1.15 1.86
N LEU A 243 2.86 -1.09 3.06
CA LEU A 243 3.01 -2.09 4.11
C LEU A 243 1.69 -2.78 4.37
N MET A 244 1.75 -4.08 4.61
CA MET A 244 0.59 -4.89 4.94
C MET A 244 0.96 -5.90 6.03
N TYR A 245 0.04 -6.13 6.96
CA TYR A 245 0.08 -7.30 7.82
C TYR A 245 -1.33 -7.88 8.02
N ASP A 246 -1.39 -9.18 8.28
CA ASP A 246 -2.63 -9.91 8.57
C ASP A 246 -2.29 -11.22 9.30
N ILE A 247 -3.27 -11.83 9.96
CA ILE A 247 -3.14 -13.18 10.55
C ILE A 247 -3.44 -14.28 9.52
N LYS A 248 -4.03 -13.91 8.37
CA LYS A 248 -4.24 -14.81 7.23
C LYS A 248 -3.15 -14.58 6.19
N VAL A 249 -2.75 -15.65 5.52
CA VAL A 249 -1.78 -15.55 4.41
C VAL A 249 -2.40 -14.79 3.24
N PHE A 250 -1.68 -13.80 2.69
CA PHE A 250 -2.12 -12.97 1.54
C PHE A 250 -1.07 -12.83 0.43
N PHE A 251 0.00 -13.62 0.49
CA PHE A 251 1.06 -13.74 -0.51
C PHE A 251 1.41 -15.22 -0.75
N ASP A 252 2.12 -15.52 -1.82
CA ASP A 252 2.57 -16.89 -2.11
C ASP A 252 3.61 -17.35 -1.06
N MET A 253 3.30 -18.43 -0.34
CA MET A 253 4.18 -18.98 0.70
C MET A 253 5.53 -19.46 0.15
N SER A 254 5.65 -19.69 -1.16
CA SER A 254 6.92 -20.02 -1.81
C SER A 254 8.01 -18.95 -1.57
N PHE A 255 7.62 -17.68 -1.37
CA PHE A 255 8.56 -16.60 -1.04
C PHE A 255 9.28 -16.82 0.29
N LEU A 256 8.68 -17.49 1.27
CA LEU A 256 9.32 -17.74 2.57
C LEU A 256 10.44 -18.79 2.47
N ASN A 257 10.35 -19.68 1.48
CA ASN A 257 11.38 -20.70 1.23
C ASN A 257 12.63 -20.11 0.55
N SER A 258 12.53 -18.91 -0.03
CA SER A 258 13.67 -18.22 -0.63
C SER A 258 14.58 -17.56 0.42
N THR A 259 14.05 -17.31 1.62
CA THR A 259 14.73 -16.58 2.69
C THR A 259 15.66 -17.48 3.53
N THR A 260 15.50 -18.81 3.48
CA THR A 260 16.39 -19.78 4.18
C THR A 260 17.78 -19.94 3.54
N SER A 261 18.07 -19.26 2.43
CA SER A 261 19.44 -19.13 1.90
C SER A 261 20.22 -17.96 2.50
N GLY A 262 19.62 -17.17 3.40
CA GLY A 262 20.31 -16.20 4.24
C GLY A 262 20.83 -16.87 5.51
N ARG A 263 22.15 -17.05 5.58
CA ARG A 263 22.94 -17.61 6.69
C ARG A 263 22.39 -17.21 8.08
N PRO A 264 22.36 -18.12 9.09
CA PRO A 264 22.10 -17.75 10.47
C PRO A 264 23.04 -16.63 10.89
N ILE A 265 22.52 -15.57 11.51
CA ILE A 265 23.38 -14.64 12.25
C ILE A 265 23.84 -15.41 13.48
N ASP A 266 25.06 -15.95 13.39
CA ASP A 266 25.77 -16.51 14.53
C ASP A 266 25.90 -15.42 15.59
N HIS A 267 25.21 -15.62 16.72
CA HIS A 267 25.53 -14.94 17.97
C HIS A 267 26.90 -15.46 18.45
N ALA A 268 27.98 -14.90 17.92
CA ALA A 268 29.32 -15.14 18.44
C ALA A 268 29.59 -14.21 19.63
N GLY A 269 29.57 -14.80 20.83
CA GLY A 269 30.20 -14.19 22.00
C GLY A 269 31.71 -14.07 21.78
N GLY A 270 32.22 -12.85 21.87
CA GLY A 270 33.65 -12.54 21.77
C GLY A 270 33.99 -11.35 22.65
N ASN A 271 34.84 -11.61 23.64
CA ASN A 271 35.25 -10.68 24.70
C ASN A 271 36.41 -9.76 24.23
N ALA A 272 36.27 -8.46 24.51
CA ALA A 272 37.29 -7.42 24.75
C ALA A 272 38.43 -7.12 23.73
N ASN A 273 38.44 -5.90 23.14
CA ASN A 273 39.32 -4.76 23.52
C ASN A 273 39.40 -3.61 22.46
N GLY A 274 39.11 -2.37 22.88
CA GLY A 274 39.46 -1.08 22.22
C GLY A 274 38.67 -0.72 20.96
N THR A 275 38.19 0.50 20.67
CA THR A 275 38.39 1.88 21.15
C THR A 275 37.14 2.70 20.78
N ARG A 276 36.82 3.73 21.57
CA ARG A 276 35.63 4.60 21.50
C ARG A 276 35.34 5.19 20.11
N GLY A 277 34.19 4.84 19.55
CA GLY A 277 33.45 5.62 18.55
C GLY A 277 31.97 5.66 18.96
N LYS A 278 31.39 6.85 19.17
CA LYS A 278 30.00 7.00 19.63
C LYS A 278 29.03 6.73 18.46
N GLY A 279 28.56 5.49 18.36
CA GLY A 279 27.39 5.11 17.55
C GLY A 279 26.23 4.78 18.49
N CYS A 280 25.06 5.39 18.26
CA CYS A 280 23.85 5.07 19.03
C CYS A 280 23.21 3.80 18.44
N ASP A 281 23.64 2.64 18.94
CA ASP A 281 22.83 1.42 18.92
C ASP A 281 22.25 1.21 20.32
N SER A 282 20.93 1.09 20.43
CA SER A 282 20.32 0.45 21.59
C SER A 282 18.90 -0.03 21.29
N TYR A 283 18.75 -1.35 21.35
CA TYR A 283 17.49 -2.04 21.59
C TYR A 283 17.05 -1.84 23.06
N LEU A 284 15.73 -1.73 23.25
CA LEU A 284 14.92 -1.92 24.46
C LEU A 284 14.87 -0.84 25.59
N LEU A 285 13.75 -0.10 25.51
CA LEU A 285 12.83 0.40 26.55
C LEU A 285 13.40 0.93 27.88
N LEU A 286 13.17 2.23 28.12
CA LEU A 286 12.35 2.74 29.23
C LEU A 286 11.86 4.16 28.86
N ILE A 287 10.57 4.44 29.10
CA ILE A 287 10.01 5.79 29.00
C ILE A 287 10.73 6.65 30.03
N GLN A 288 11.64 7.51 29.59
CA GLN A 288 12.04 8.70 30.31
C GLN A 288 12.44 9.78 29.31
N THR A 289 11.68 10.87 29.34
CA THR A 289 11.91 12.09 28.59
C THR A 289 13.30 12.63 28.90
N SER A 290 14.24 12.53 27.95
CA SER A 290 15.48 13.30 27.99
C SER A 290 15.72 13.96 26.65
N LYS A 291 15.82 15.29 26.71
CA LYS A 291 15.97 16.23 25.60
C LYS A 291 17.32 16.01 24.93
N CYS A 292 17.34 15.72 23.63
CA CYS A 292 18.51 15.97 22.79
C CYS A 292 18.51 17.46 22.39
N THR A 293 19.41 18.24 22.98
CA THR A 293 19.68 19.63 22.61
C THR A 293 20.50 19.69 21.31
N LYS A 294 19.96 20.34 20.27
CA LYS A 294 20.71 20.72 19.06
C LYS A 294 21.58 21.96 19.36
N SER A 295 22.81 21.97 18.86
CA SER A 295 23.67 23.17 18.79
C SER A 295 24.18 23.36 17.35
N GLY A 296 23.89 24.55 16.78
CA GLY A 296 24.47 25.15 15.55
C GLY A 296 23.90 24.67 14.21
N LYS A 297 22.97 25.38 13.53
CA LYS A 297 23.11 26.56 12.61
C LYS A 297 23.80 26.16 11.28
N ASP A 298 23.20 26.20 10.08
CA ASP A 298 22.35 27.23 9.43
C ASP A 298 21.31 26.61 8.43
N VAL A 299 20.02 26.97 8.51
CA VAL A 299 19.20 27.91 7.67
C VAL A 299 18.38 27.19 6.57
N GLY A 300 17.04 27.25 6.71
CA GLY A 300 16.01 26.56 5.89
C GLY A 300 15.62 27.26 4.58
N PRO A 301 14.38 27.07 4.06
CA PRO A 301 13.14 27.23 4.84
C PRO A 301 12.09 26.09 4.70
N GLN A 302 11.58 25.65 5.85
CA GLN A 302 10.20 25.18 6.04
C GLN A 302 9.58 26.07 7.13
N GLU A 303 8.54 26.82 6.78
CA GLU A 303 7.67 27.45 7.79
C GLU A 303 6.29 27.69 7.17
N SER A 304 5.38 26.70 7.29
CA SER A 304 3.91 26.87 7.35
C SER A 304 3.21 25.52 7.19
N TYR A 305 3.13 24.71 8.25
CA TYR A 305 2.06 23.69 8.36
C TYR A 305 1.86 23.19 9.81
N VAL A 306 1.81 24.10 10.78
CA VAL A 306 1.30 23.78 12.12
C VAL A 306 0.46 24.96 12.61
N ARG A 307 -0.77 25.07 12.12
CA ARG A 307 -1.78 25.91 12.78
C ARG A 307 -3.26 25.59 12.50
N HIS A 308 -3.65 24.39 12.06
CA HIS A 308 -5.04 24.10 11.69
C HIS A 308 -5.66 22.84 12.33
N LEU A 309 -5.31 22.50 13.58
CA LEU A 309 -5.99 21.41 14.32
C LEU A 309 -6.34 21.74 15.78
N GLU A 310 -6.71 22.98 16.09
CA GLU A 310 -7.23 23.37 17.43
C GLU A 310 -8.54 24.17 17.38
N GLN A 311 -9.44 23.91 16.42
CA GLN A 311 -10.78 24.56 16.40
C GLN A 311 -11.95 23.64 16.02
N ALA A 312 -11.85 22.33 16.26
CA ALA A 312 -13.01 21.43 16.12
C ALA A 312 -13.07 20.46 17.30
N GLY A 313 -13.45 20.97 18.47
CA GLY A 313 -13.52 20.19 19.69
C GLY A 313 -14.12 20.94 20.87
N ASP A 314 -15.22 21.66 20.66
CA ASP A 314 -16.10 22.01 21.78
C ASP A 314 -17.50 22.39 21.30
N SER A 315 -18.49 21.54 21.62
CA SER A 315 -19.83 21.89 22.13
C SER A 315 -20.86 20.79 21.80
N ASN A 316 -21.04 19.88 22.77
CA ASN A 316 -22.31 19.20 22.99
C ASN A 316 -22.89 19.78 24.28
N GLY A 317 -24.06 20.44 24.20
CA GLY A 317 -24.68 21.10 25.34
C GLY A 317 -26.09 21.60 25.04
N LEU A 318 -27.03 20.65 25.00
CA LEU A 318 -28.44 20.71 25.42
C LEU A 318 -29.16 22.08 25.62
N ALA A 319 -30.35 22.11 24.99
CA ALA A 319 -31.65 22.57 25.49
C ALA A 319 -31.99 24.08 25.49
N GLY A 320 -33.16 24.36 24.89
CA GLY A 320 -34.21 25.14 25.57
C GLY A 320 -34.66 26.45 24.91
N HIS A 321 -35.83 26.36 24.25
CA HIS A 321 -36.99 27.27 24.34
C HIS A 321 -36.88 28.82 24.18
N ASP A 322 -37.83 29.28 23.37
CA ASP A 322 -38.65 30.51 23.48
C ASP A 322 -38.20 31.86 22.90
N GLU A 323 -38.90 32.20 21.80
CA GLU A 323 -39.92 33.28 21.70
C GLU A 323 -39.48 34.72 21.35
N LYS A 324 -40.26 35.29 20.39
CA LYS A 324 -40.43 36.70 19.96
C LYS A 324 -39.24 37.30 19.19
N THR A 325 -39.40 37.90 18.01
CA THR A 325 -40.52 38.64 17.41
C THR A 325 -40.35 38.64 15.89
#